data_AF-A0A1V3S266-F1
#
_entry.id   AF-A0A1V3S266-F1
#
_cell.length_a   1.000
_cell.length_b   1.000
_cell.length_c   1.000
_cell.angle_alpha   90.00
_cell.angle_beta   90.00
_cell.angle_gamma   90.00
#
_symmetry.space_group_name_H-M   'P 1'
#
loop_
_entity.id
_entity.type
_entity.pdbx_description
1 polymer ?
#
loop_
_entity_poly.entity_id
_entity_poly.type
_entity_poly.pdbx_seq_one_letter_code
_entity_poly.pdbx_strand_id
1 'polypeptide(L)'
;MPVAVVIDGVHHAVHSDHLNTPRKLSDAAGQPQWQWPYSGFGEIGPQSTPAAGQAPVSYSLRYPGQVDDGNGLFYNWHRFYDPRVGRYTSADPIGLEGGFNRFGYVDANPLGFVDPEGIGKG
;
A
#
# COMPACT_ATOMS: atom_id res chain seq x y z
N MET A 1 -1.38 11.02 -6.47
CA MET A 1 -1.48 9.58 -6.82
C MET A 1 -1.92 9.45 -8.27
N PRO A 2 -1.44 8.44 -9.05
CA PRO A 2 -2.02 8.11 -10.35
C PRO A 2 -3.53 7.86 -10.30
N VAL A 3 -4.25 8.37 -11.31
CA VAL A 3 -5.70 8.11 -11.52
C VAL A 3 -5.95 6.95 -12.49
N ALA A 4 -4.91 6.52 -13.19
CA ALA A 4 -4.92 5.40 -14.13
C ALA A 4 -3.55 4.73 -14.17
N VAL A 5 -3.51 3.46 -14.55
CA VAL A 5 -2.30 2.68 -14.78
C VAL A 5 -2.45 1.88 -16.07
N VAL A 6 -1.33 1.62 -16.76
CA VAL A 6 -1.27 0.72 -17.91
C VAL A 6 -0.53 -0.54 -17.49
N ILE A 7 -1.17 -1.70 -17.61
CA ILE A 7 -0.62 -3.02 -17.28
C ILE A 7 -0.79 -3.88 -18.52
N ASP A 8 0.30 -4.43 -19.06
CA ASP A 8 0.31 -5.22 -20.30
C ASP A 8 -0.41 -4.55 -21.48
N GLY A 9 -0.31 -3.22 -21.58
CA GLY A 9 -0.95 -2.41 -22.62
C GLY A 9 -2.44 -2.12 -22.39
N VAL A 10 -3.03 -2.58 -21.29
CA VAL A 10 -4.43 -2.32 -20.91
C VAL A 10 -4.52 -1.18 -19.90
N HIS A 11 -5.41 -0.22 -20.16
CA HIS A 11 -5.69 0.88 -19.24
C HIS A 11 -6.63 0.42 -18.11
N HIS A 12 -6.25 0.72 -16.87
CA HIS A 12 -7.07 0.53 -15.68
C HIS A 12 -7.27 1.85 -14.95
N ALA A 13 -8.50 2.12 -14.52
CA ALA A 13 -8.79 3.24 -13.62
C ALA A 13 -8.38 2.88 -12.20
N VAL A 14 -7.66 3.77 -11.52
CA VAL A 14 -7.24 3.61 -10.13
C VAL A 14 -8.28 4.26 -9.23
N HIS A 15 -8.83 3.49 -8.30
CA HIS A 15 -9.77 3.96 -7.29
C HIS A 15 -9.11 3.95 -5.93
N SER A 16 -9.26 5.04 -5.20
CA SER A 16 -8.42 5.37 -4.07
C SER A 16 -9.24 5.76 -2.85
N ASP A 17 -8.71 5.52 -1.66
CA ASP A 17 -9.30 6.04 -0.44
C ASP A 17 -8.91 7.51 -0.18
N HIS A 18 -9.44 8.07 0.91
CA HIS A 18 -9.23 9.45 1.30
C HIS A 18 -7.76 9.80 1.63
N LEU A 19 -6.91 8.80 1.90
CA LEU A 19 -5.47 8.98 2.12
C LEU A 19 -4.69 8.91 0.81
N ASN A 20 -5.36 8.70 -0.32
CA ASN A 20 -4.73 8.31 -1.57
C ASN A 20 -3.99 6.96 -1.44
N THR A 21 -4.59 5.97 -0.80
CA THR A 21 -4.18 4.56 -0.94
C THR A 21 -4.97 3.92 -2.09
N PRO A 22 -4.33 3.23 -3.05
CA PRO A 22 -5.05 2.53 -4.10
C PRO A 22 -5.81 1.34 -3.51
N ARG A 23 -7.11 1.26 -3.79
CA ARG A 23 -8.00 0.21 -3.26
C ARG A 23 -8.58 -0.69 -4.33
N LYS A 24 -8.73 -0.20 -5.56
CA LYS A 24 -9.28 -1.00 -6.66
C LYS A 24 -8.74 -0.52 -8.00
N LEU A 25 -8.48 -1.47 -8.90
CA LEU A 25 -8.30 -1.20 -10.33
C LEU A 25 -9.51 -1.72 -11.08
N SER A 26 -10.07 -0.92 -11.99
CA SER A 26 -11.16 -1.36 -12.86
C SER A 26 -10.81 -1.25 -14.34
N ASP A 27 -11.40 -2.13 -15.15
CA ASP A 27 -11.35 -2.02 -16.62
C ASP A 27 -12.25 -0.90 -17.16
N ALA A 28 -12.31 -0.78 -18.48
CA ALA A 28 -13.13 0.21 -19.19
C ALA A 28 -14.65 0.01 -18.99
N ALA A 29 -15.10 -1.18 -18.62
CA ALA A 29 -16.49 -1.49 -18.28
C ALA A 29 -16.79 -1.26 -16.78
N GLY A 30 -15.80 -0.77 -16.01
CA GLY A 30 -15.91 -0.53 -14.58
C GLY A 30 -15.83 -1.80 -13.72
N GLN A 31 -15.52 -2.96 -14.31
CA GLN A 31 -15.40 -4.21 -13.55
C GLN A 31 -14.09 -4.26 -12.78
N PRO A 32 -14.09 -4.73 -11.51
CA PRO A 32 -12.89 -4.83 -10.70
C PRO A 32 -11.94 -5.90 -11.26
N GLN A 33 -10.69 -5.52 -11.50
CA GLN A 33 -9.63 -6.41 -11.98
C GLN A 33 -8.62 -6.75 -10.87
N TRP A 34 -8.47 -5.84 -9.90
CA TRP A 34 -7.63 -5.98 -8.72
C TRP A 34 -8.26 -5.18 -7.58
N GLN A 35 -8.17 -5.68 -6.35
CA GLN A 35 -8.70 -5.00 -5.18
C GLN A 35 -7.85 -5.28 -3.95
N TRP A 36 -7.57 -4.24 -3.17
CA TRP A 36 -6.94 -4.35 -1.86
C TRP A 36 -7.96 -3.98 -0.77
N PRO A 37 -8.51 -4.97 -0.04
CA PRO A 37 -9.52 -4.69 0.97
C PRO A 37 -8.97 -3.85 2.13
N TYR A 38 -9.88 -3.15 2.82
CA TYR A 38 -9.53 -2.48 4.05
C TYR A 38 -9.23 -3.51 5.14
N SER A 39 -8.15 -3.25 5.86
CA SER A 39 -7.72 -4.00 7.04
C SER A 39 -7.02 -3.02 7.99
N GLY A 40 -6.73 -3.46 9.22
CA GLY A 40 -6.20 -2.57 10.25
C GLY A 40 -4.86 -1.98 9.85
N PHE A 41 -3.98 -2.79 9.27
CA PHE A 41 -2.59 -2.47 8.97
C PHE A 41 -2.19 -2.82 7.54
N GLY A 42 -3.15 -3.22 6.68
CA GLY A 42 -2.88 -3.66 5.32
C GLY A 42 -2.46 -5.13 5.23
N GLU A 43 -2.67 -5.90 6.31
CA GLU A 43 -2.29 -7.31 6.46
C GLU A 43 -3.07 -8.25 5.54
N ILE A 44 -4.28 -7.85 5.13
CA ILE A 44 -5.04 -8.58 4.11
C ILE A 44 -4.53 -8.12 2.75
N GLY A 45 -3.77 -8.98 2.08
CA GLY A 45 -3.19 -8.70 0.76
C GLY A 45 -4.24 -8.49 -0.33
N PRO A 46 -3.84 -7.88 -1.46
CA PRO A 46 -4.76 -7.66 -2.56
C PRO A 46 -5.14 -8.94 -3.29
N GLN A 47 -6.31 -8.90 -3.93
CA GLN A 47 -6.85 -9.99 -4.73
C GLN A 47 -7.01 -9.53 -6.18
N SER A 48 -6.62 -10.39 -7.12
CA SER A 48 -6.85 -10.20 -8.55
C SER A 48 -8.14 -10.92 -8.95
N THR A 49 -9.04 -10.25 -9.66
CA THR A 49 -10.37 -10.77 -10.06
C THR A 49 -10.69 -10.55 -11.54
N PRO A 50 -9.78 -10.88 -12.48
CA PRO A 50 -10.04 -10.67 -13.89
C PRO A 50 -11.08 -11.65 -14.43
N ALA A 51 -11.65 -11.34 -15.59
CA ALA A 51 -12.59 -12.24 -16.25
C ALA A 51 -11.90 -13.54 -16.71
N ALA A 52 -12.68 -14.60 -16.91
CA ALA A 52 -12.15 -15.87 -17.36
C ALA A 52 -11.35 -15.71 -18.67
N GLY A 53 -10.12 -16.23 -18.68
CA GLY A 53 -9.21 -16.15 -19.82
C GLY A 53 -8.33 -14.88 -19.87
N GLN A 54 -8.46 -13.96 -18.92
CA GLN A 54 -7.58 -12.81 -18.77
C GLN A 54 -6.45 -13.09 -17.77
N ALA A 55 -5.29 -12.46 -17.98
CA ALA A 55 -4.17 -12.55 -17.06
C ALA A 55 -4.49 -11.87 -15.72
N PRO A 56 -3.97 -12.38 -14.58
CA PRO A 56 -4.05 -11.69 -13.31
C PRO A 56 -3.45 -10.29 -13.37
N VAL A 57 -4.14 -9.32 -12.77
CA VAL A 57 -3.65 -7.95 -12.64
C VAL A 57 -2.94 -7.83 -11.29
N SER A 58 -1.73 -7.28 -11.31
CA SER A 58 -0.98 -6.97 -10.10
C SER A 58 -0.65 -5.48 -10.03
N TYR A 59 -0.67 -4.93 -8.82
CA TYR A 59 -0.34 -3.54 -8.57
C TYR A 59 0.43 -3.42 -7.26
N SER A 60 1.64 -2.86 -7.32
CA SER A 60 2.57 -2.87 -6.18
C SER A 60 2.41 -1.69 -5.23
N LEU A 61 1.73 -0.60 -5.61
CA LEU A 61 1.55 0.52 -4.70
C LEU A 61 0.73 0.10 -3.46
N ARG A 62 1.16 0.55 -2.29
CA ARG A 62 0.52 0.30 -0.99
C ARG A 62 0.09 1.63 -0.37
N TYR A 63 0.18 1.79 0.95
CA TYR A 63 -0.04 3.10 1.57
C TYR A 63 0.87 4.17 0.92
N PRO A 64 0.54 5.47 1.00
CA PRO A 64 1.39 6.50 0.40
C PRO A 64 2.86 6.39 0.82
N GLY A 65 3.76 6.40 -0.17
CA GLY A 65 5.20 6.15 0.03
C GLY A 65 5.63 4.70 -0.14
N GLN A 66 4.69 3.76 -0.07
CA GLN A 66 4.98 2.34 0.05
C GLN A 66 4.77 1.56 -1.25
N VAL A 67 5.66 0.60 -1.50
CA VAL A 67 5.57 -0.38 -2.58
C VAL A 67 5.79 -1.79 -2.04
N ASP A 68 4.99 -2.74 -2.51
CA ASP A 68 5.18 -4.15 -2.22
C ASP A 68 6.52 -4.65 -2.76
N ASP A 69 7.31 -5.29 -1.90
CA ASP A 69 8.63 -5.81 -2.22
C ASP A 69 8.59 -7.23 -2.81
N GLY A 70 7.41 -7.87 -2.79
CA GLY A 70 7.20 -9.25 -3.27
C GLY A 70 7.52 -10.34 -2.24
N ASN A 71 8.03 -9.98 -1.06
CA ASN A 71 8.32 -10.87 0.07
C ASN A 71 7.34 -10.70 1.24
N GLY A 72 6.26 -9.95 1.02
CA GLY A 72 5.25 -9.64 2.03
C GLY A 72 5.60 -8.44 2.91
N LEU A 73 6.61 -7.65 2.53
CA LEU A 73 6.92 -6.36 3.16
C LEU A 73 6.60 -5.23 2.19
N PHE A 74 6.33 -4.06 2.75
CA PHE A 74 6.16 -2.84 1.96
C PHE A 74 7.42 -1.98 2.12
N TYR A 75 8.20 -1.84 1.04
CA TYR A 75 9.33 -0.93 1.00
C TYR A 75 8.82 0.51 1.04
N ASN A 76 9.31 1.28 2.00
CA ASN A 76 8.95 2.67 2.26
C ASN A 76 10.22 3.51 2.41
N TRP A 77 10.96 3.63 1.30
CA TRP A 77 12.19 4.41 1.17
C TRP A 77 13.31 4.05 2.16
N HIS A 78 13.23 4.53 3.40
CA HIS A 78 14.22 4.30 4.44
C HIS A 78 13.99 2.99 5.21
N ARG A 79 12.76 2.45 5.19
CA ARG A 79 12.37 1.31 6.02
C ARG A 79 11.50 0.33 5.25
N PHE A 80 11.49 -0.92 5.71
CA PHE A 80 10.49 -1.91 5.29
C PHE A 80 9.40 -1.99 6.35
N TYR A 81 8.15 -1.92 5.92
CA TYR A 81 6.98 -2.07 6.76
C TYR A 81 6.44 -3.50 6.67
N ASP A 82 6.21 -4.14 7.81
CA ASP A 82 5.55 -5.44 7.90
C ASP A 82 4.07 -5.24 8.27
N PRO A 83 3.14 -5.39 7.31
CA PRO A 83 1.72 -5.18 7.55
C PRO A 83 1.14 -6.18 8.55
N ARG A 84 1.73 -7.37 8.71
CA ARG A 84 1.21 -8.44 9.58
C ARG A 84 1.34 -8.10 11.06
N VAL A 85 2.32 -7.26 11.40
CA VAL A 85 2.56 -6.76 12.76
C VAL A 85 2.33 -5.26 12.89
N GLY A 86 2.04 -4.56 11.78
CA GLY A 86 1.72 -3.13 11.76
C GLY A 86 2.89 -2.21 12.07
N ARG A 87 4.13 -2.60 11.73
CA ARG A 87 5.36 -1.89 12.18
C ARG A 87 6.48 -1.93 11.15
N TYR A 88 7.44 -1.02 11.28
CA TYR A 88 8.69 -1.11 10.54
C TYR A 88 9.59 -2.23 11.07
N THR A 89 10.37 -2.84 10.18
CA THR A 89 11.33 -3.90 10.51
C THR A 89 12.67 -3.36 11.02
N SER A 90 12.93 -2.07 10.80
CA SER A 90 14.11 -1.36 11.28
C SER A 90 13.71 -0.16 12.14
N ALA A 91 14.60 0.19 13.09
CA ALA A 91 14.41 1.35 13.93
C ALA A 91 14.52 2.65 13.10
N ASP A 92 13.79 3.68 13.53
CA ASP A 92 13.77 4.99 12.90
C ASP A 92 15.20 5.58 12.79
N PRO A 93 15.66 5.96 11.58
CA PRO A 93 16.97 6.56 11.37
C PRO A 93 17.11 7.95 12.00
N ILE A 94 16.02 8.71 12.19
CA ILE A 94 16.06 10.01 12.89
C ILE A 94 15.96 9.87 14.41
N GLY A 95 15.94 8.64 14.93
CA GLY A 95 15.99 8.36 16.36
C GLY A 95 14.72 8.80 17.09
N LEU A 96 14.88 9.52 18.21
CA LEU A 96 13.76 9.95 19.05
C LEU A 96 13.01 11.17 18.50
N GLU A 97 13.53 11.82 17.45
CA GLU A 97 12.81 12.89 16.75
C GLU A 97 11.56 12.34 16.04
N GLY A 98 11.60 11.08 15.63
CA GLY A 98 10.46 10.31 15.10
C GLY A 98 9.51 9.77 16.18
N GLY A 99 9.75 10.07 17.47
CA GLY A 99 8.94 9.58 18.59
C GLY A 99 9.62 8.49 19.42
N PHE A 100 8.97 8.11 20.52
CA PHE A 100 9.51 7.13 21.46
C PHE A 100 9.49 5.70 20.88
N ASN A 101 8.53 5.39 20.03
CA ASN A 101 8.40 4.08 19.40
C ASN A 101 9.07 4.08 18.02
N ARG A 102 10.35 3.73 18.02
CA ARG A 102 11.21 3.75 16.82
C ARG A 102 10.84 2.76 15.72
N PHE A 103 9.84 1.91 15.91
CA PHE A 103 9.38 0.96 14.89
C PHE A 103 7.90 1.18 14.55
N GLY A 104 7.24 2.17 15.16
CA GLY A 104 5.83 2.45 14.91
C GLY A 104 5.59 2.93 13.49
N TYR A 105 4.41 2.60 12.96
CA TYR A 105 3.87 3.21 11.76
C TYR A 105 2.69 4.08 12.18
N VAL A 106 2.82 5.40 12.00
CA VAL A 106 1.75 6.40 12.08
C VAL A 106 0.87 6.31 13.35
N ASP A 107 1.52 6.21 14.52
CA ASP A 107 0.87 6.10 15.84
C ASP A 107 -0.20 4.98 15.90
N ALA A 108 0.01 3.89 15.15
CA ALA A 108 -0.92 2.77 15.01
C ALA A 108 -2.31 3.15 14.45
N ASN A 109 -2.40 4.25 13.69
CA ASN A 109 -3.62 4.67 13.00
C ASN A 109 -3.40 4.85 11.48
N PRO A 110 -3.15 3.76 10.73
CA PRO A 110 -2.89 3.80 9.29
C PRO A 110 -4.14 4.00 8.42
N LEU A 111 -5.32 4.07 9.03
CA LEU A 111 -6.56 4.47 8.36
C LEU A 111 -6.79 5.98 8.42
N GLY A 112 -6.08 6.71 9.28
CA GLY A 112 -6.18 8.17 9.39
C GLY A 112 -4.90 8.93 9.01
N PHE A 113 -3.75 8.25 8.97
CA PHE A 113 -2.44 8.87 8.78
C PHE A 113 -1.54 8.08 7.83
N VAL A 114 -0.50 8.76 7.33
CA VAL A 114 0.44 8.23 6.34
C VAL A 114 1.87 8.65 6.71
N ASP A 115 2.86 7.82 6.36
CA ASP A 115 4.30 8.15 6.44
C ASP A 115 4.93 7.97 5.05
N PRO A 116 4.91 9.01 4.19
CA PRO A 116 5.35 8.90 2.80
C PRO A 116 6.84 8.63 2.59
N GLU A 117 7.67 8.87 3.62
CA GLU A 117 9.12 8.76 3.53
C GLU A 117 9.68 7.64 4.40
N GLY A 118 8.88 7.06 5.29
CA GLY A 118 9.36 6.06 6.23
C GLY A 118 10.27 6.67 7.29
N ILE A 119 10.00 7.89 7.75
CA ILE A 119 10.66 8.56 8.90
C ILE A 119 9.67 9.36 9.76
N GLY A 120 8.37 9.23 9.49
CA GLY A 120 7.30 9.87 10.22
C GLY A 120 7.09 9.25 11.60
N LYS A 121 6.26 9.92 12.41
CA LYS A 121 6.09 9.57 13.82
C LYS A 121 5.46 8.18 14.02
N GLY A 122 5.93 7.48 15.05
CA GLY A 122 5.46 6.15 15.46
C GLY A 122 5.27 5.96 16.96
#